data_AF-A0A2D6P5S3-F1
#
_entry.id   AF-A0A2D6P5S3-F1
#
_cell.length_a   1.000
_cell.length_b   1.000
_cell.length_c   1.000
_cell.angle_alpha   90.00
_cell.angle_beta   90.00
_cell.angle_gamma   90.00
#
_symmetry.space_group_name_H-M   'P 1'
#
loop_
_entity.id
_entity.type
_entity.pdbx_description
1 polymer ?
#
loop_
_entity_poly.entity_id
_entity_poly.type
_entity_poly.pdbx_seq_one_letter_code
_entity_poly.pdbx_strand_id
1 'polypeptide(L)'
;MLPIDVDYSYSDVPIHLANGFTNSDREIFDTYFGGVTLFPVDLFKKVNGYSNEYWGWGFEDDDLLMRLTEQHIFTDTIYYEVPKLNTSALYLHGDQSYIQCPNNIQLNKNFTIHMSFKPDEIIPEFKKMFDEYCVFSIEGWDTTIAYNSFNRYKFEYWDIGKNCHQITSKYSYPKFTNITITHDRRERHLCMYQDGEKIGEHILRRKFLDTKKAWFNIGIGATERDDDIKSFRGYVNDFAYWDKPLQPNEVQEIHKSQGFSLLNDYEQYSSSDNLISYYDFKHLKLKSNYIYDEGKLLNLKTNEYDATTQHCIPKTIQSIERKEISIPARRQSKFEMMEHKPEGYLEGGWKSKSTRLNQIRFYNQVRNNETDLATDGLTTLNFKGVSKTEQDNYTFISVEL
;
A
#
# COMPACT_ATOMS: atom_id res chain seq x y z
N MET A 1 10.35 5.85 -24.65
CA MET A 1 11.29 4.74 -24.42
C MET A 1 12.04 4.51 -25.72
N LEU A 2 13.36 4.69 -25.74
CA LEU A 2 14.20 4.36 -26.91
C LEU A 2 14.95 3.05 -26.61
N PRO A 3 14.93 2.05 -27.50
CA PRO A 3 15.63 0.79 -27.25
C PRO A 3 17.14 1.00 -27.25
N ILE A 4 17.84 0.48 -26.23
CA ILE A 4 19.31 0.45 -26.15
C ILE A 4 19.81 -0.97 -26.38
N ASP A 5 19.28 -1.92 -25.63
CA ASP A 5 19.64 -3.34 -25.70
C ASP A 5 18.37 -4.15 -25.45
N VAL A 6 17.72 -4.56 -26.53
CA VAL A 6 16.42 -5.21 -26.49
C VAL A 6 16.40 -6.31 -27.55
N ASP A 7 16.23 -7.54 -27.09
CA ASP A 7 16.02 -8.67 -27.98
C ASP A 7 14.53 -8.80 -28.33
N TYR A 8 14.20 -8.56 -29.60
CA TYR A 8 12.85 -8.69 -30.17
C TYR A 8 12.60 -10.05 -30.86
N SER A 9 13.50 -11.03 -30.66
CA SER A 9 13.32 -12.38 -31.20
C SER A 9 11.97 -12.97 -30.77
N TYR A 10 11.38 -13.73 -31.69
CA TYR A 10 10.08 -14.37 -31.48
C TYR A 10 10.04 -15.22 -30.20
N SER A 11 8.87 -15.29 -29.57
CA SER A 11 8.59 -16.07 -28.38
C SER A 11 7.23 -16.75 -28.54
N ASP A 12 7.09 -17.99 -28.09
CA ASP A 12 5.81 -18.72 -28.09
C ASP A 12 4.88 -18.29 -26.95
N VAL A 13 5.36 -17.45 -26.03
CA VAL A 13 4.60 -16.92 -24.89
C VAL A 13 4.69 -15.39 -24.88
N PRO A 14 3.72 -14.68 -24.25
CA PRO A 14 3.80 -13.24 -24.07
C PRO A 14 5.02 -12.87 -23.21
N ILE A 15 5.80 -11.86 -23.63
CA ILE A 15 7.01 -11.41 -22.93
C ILE A 15 6.95 -9.91 -22.68
N HIS A 16 7.23 -9.50 -21.45
CA HIS A 16 7.42 -8.10 -21.08
C HIS A 16 8.87 -7.66 -21.27
N LEU A 17 9.06 -6.56 -22.02
CA LEU A 17 10.36 -5.98 -22.33
C LEU A 17 10.63 -4.69 -21.55
N ALA A 18 9.64 -3.92 -21.12
CA ALA A 18 9.87 -2.62 -20.46
C ALA A 18 10.28 -2.76 -18.97
N ASN A 19 11.40 -3.45 -18.71
CA ASN A 19 11.87 -3.83 -17.37
C ASN A 19 13.26 -3.28 -16.97
N GLY A 20 13.89 -2.45 -17.79
CA GLY A 20 15.15 -1.79 -17.48
C GLY A 20 15.26 -0.43 -18.14
N PHE A 21 15.54 0.60 -17.34
CA PHE A 21 15.54 2.00 -17.79
C PHE A 21 16.84 2.71 -17.42
N THR A 22 17.41 3.48 -18.36
CA THR A 22 18.39 4.52 -18.05
C THR A 22 17.69 5.86 -17.87
N ASN A 23 18.30 6.74 -17.06
CA ASN A 23 17.80 8.10 -16.80
C ASN A 23 16.41 8.13 -16.13
N SER A 24 16.05 7.08 -15.39
CA SER A 24 14.78 7.01 -14.66
C SER A 24 14.88 6.03 -13.50
N ASP A 25 14.42 6.46 -12.32
CA ASP A 25 14.26 5.63 -11.12
C ASP A 25 12.84 5.06 -11.03
N ARG A 26 12.14 4.95 -12.16
CA ARG A 26 10.77 4.43 -12.22
C ARG A 26 10.71 3.05 -11.57
N GLU A 27 9.85 2.92 -10.57
CA GLU A 27 9.54 1.65 -9.96
C GLU A 27 8.82 0.73 -10.96
N ILE A 28 9.33 -0.48 -11.11
CA ILE A 28 8.74 -1.54 -11.93
C ILE A 28 8.26 -2.63 -10.97
N PHE A 29 6.98 -2.55 -10.61
CA PHE A 29 6.37 -3.57 -9.75
C PHE A 29 6.26 -4.90 -10.49
N ASP A 30 6.17 -6.00 -9.73
CA ASP A 30 6.31 -7.35 -10.29
C ASP A 30 5.21 -7.69 -11.32
N THR A 31 3.98 -7.23 -11.10
CA THR A 31 2.86 -7.44 -12.03
C THR A 31 2.82 -6.47 -13.21
N TYR A 32 3.77 -5.53 -13.31
CA TYR A 32 3.77 -4.57 -14.43
C TYR A 32 3.97 -5.28 -15.77
N PHE A 33 2.92 -5.27 -16.60
CA PHE A 33 2.86 -5.90 -17.92
C PHE A 33 2.59 -4.88 -19.05
N GLY A 34 3.17 -3.67 -18.92
CA GLY A 34 2.88 -2.56 -19.82
C GLY A 34 4.07 -2.08 -20.65
N GLY A 35 3.87 -0.97 -21.34
CA GLY A 35 4.94 -0.25 -22.04
C GLY A 35 5.42 -0.91 -23.33
N VAL A 36 6.16 -2.01 -23.24
CA VAL A 36 6.63 -2.78 -24.41
C VAL A 36 6.49 -4.28 -24.12
N THR A 37 5.64 -4.95 -24.89
CA THR A 37 5.38 -6.39 -24.80
C THR A 37 5.54 -7.06 -26.16
N LEU A 38 6.04 -8.29 -26.18
CA LEU A 38 5.97 -9.20 -27.32
C LEU A 38 4.80 -10.15 -27.08
N PHE A 39 3.95 -10.32 -28.09
CA PHE A 39 2.73 -11.10 -27.94
C PHE A 39 2.45 -11.91 -29.22
N PRO A 40 2.40 -13.25 -29.14
CA PRO A 40 1.96 -14.07 -30.26
C PRO A 40 0.53 -13.72 -30.67
N VAL A 41 0.31 -13.51 -31.97
CA VAL A 41 -0.99 -13.05 -32.50
C VAL A 41 -2.13 -14.00 -32.09
N ASP A 42 -1.90 -15.31 -32.11
CA ASP A 42 -2.93 -16.29 -31.77
C ASP A 42 -3.25 -16.29 -30.28
N LEU A 43 -2.25 -16.07 -29.41
CA LEU A 43 -2.49 -15.91 -27.98
C LEU A 43 -3.21 -14.60 -27.66
N PHE A 44 -2.86 -13.51 -28.36
CA PHE A 44 -3.53 -12.21 -28.19
C PHE A 44 -5.01 -12.31 -28.58
N LYS A 45 -5.32 -13.01 -29.68
CA LYS A 45 -6.70 -13.33 -30.07
C LYS A 45 -7.40 -14.23 -29.05
N LYS A 46 -6.70 -15.23 -28.49
CA LYS A 46 -7.26 -16.15 -27.49
C LYS A 46 -7.74 -15.42 -26.23
N VAL A 47 -7.06 -14.36 -25.81
CA VAL A 47 -7.47 -13.53 -24.67
C VAL A 47 -8.40 -12.37 -25.05
N ASN A 48 -8.88 -12.37 -26.29
CA ASN A 48 -9.72 -11.30 -26.84
C ASN A 48 -9.05 -9.91 -26.79
N GLY A 49 -7.72 -9.83 -26.82
CA GLY A 49 -6.96 -8.58 -26.74
C GLY A 49 -7.20 -7.78 -25.46
N TYR A 50 -6.98 -6.47 -25.54
CA TYR A 50 -7.28 -5.52 -24.45
C TYR A 50 -8.79 -5.32 -24.28
N SER A 51 -9.20 -5.02 -23.05
CA SER A 51 -10.56 -4.54 -22.73
C SER A 51 -10.84 -3.18 -23.37
N ASN A 52 -12.05 -2.97 -23.89
CA ASN A 52 -12.50 -1.69 -24.45
C ASN A 52 -13.04 -0.72 -23.38
N GLU A 53 -13.06 -1.14 -22.11
CA GLU A 53 -13.67 -0.40 -21.01
C GLU A 53 -12.67 0.49 -20.25
N TYR A 54 -11.39 0.49 -20.64
CA TYR A 54 -10.37 1.37 -20.07
C TYR A 54 -10.18 2.62 -20.90
N TRP A 55 -10.29 3.78 -20.25
CA TRP A 55 -10.13 5.08 -20.90
C TRP A 55 -9.03 5.92 -20.25
N GLY A 56 -8.24 6.59 -21.08
CA GLY A 56 -7.10 7.37 -20.61
C GLY A 56 -5.92 6.48 -20.21
N TRP A 57 -5.42 6.62 -18.99
CA TRP A 57 -4.20 5.95 -18.52
C TRP A 57 -4.47 4.97 -17.37
N GLY A 58 -3.91 3.77 -17.44
CA GLY A 58 -3.69 2.85 -16.32
C GLY A 58 -4.72 1.72 -16.19
N PHE A 59 -4.25 0.58 -15.66
CA PHE A 59 -4.95 -0.68 -15.40
C PHE A 59 -5.34 -1.51 -16.63
N GLU A 60 -5.22 -1.00 -17.85
CA GLU A 60 -5.47 -1.76 -19.08
C GLU A 60 -4.46 -2.90 -19.27
N ASP A 61 -3.20 -2.65 -18.93
CA ASP A 61 -2.12 -3.63 -18.99
C ASP A 61 -2.27 -4.69 -17.88
N ASP A 62 -2.72 -4.28 -16.69
CA ASP A 62 -3.00 -5.17 -15.57
C ASP A 62 -4.18 -6.11 -15.88
N ASP A 63 -5.22 -5.61 -16.55
CA ASP A 63 -6.33 -6.43 -17.06
C ASP A 63 -5.85 -7.48 -18.08
N LEU A 64 -5.00 -7.07 -19.03
CA LEU A 64 -4.44 -7.99 -20.01
C LEU A 64 -3.66 -9.13 -19.34
N LEU A 65 -2.88 -8.84 -18.28
CA LEU A 65 -2.20 -9.87 -17.49
C LEU A 65 -3.18 -10.82 -16.80
N MET A 66 -4.30 -10.30 -16.27
CA MET A 66 -5.35 -11.14 -15.68
C MET A 66 -6.00 -12.05 -16.72
N ARG A 67 -6.25 -11.56 -17.94
CA ARG A 67 -6.78 -12.39 -19.05
C ARG A 67 -5.84 -13.53 -19.44
N LEU A 68 -4.52 -13.32 -19.38
CA LEU A 68 -3.55 -14.40 -19.57
C LEU A 68 -3.74 -15.51 -18.52
N THR A 69 -3.87 -15.10 -17.25
CA THR A 69 -4.05 -16.02 -16.12
C THR A 69 -5.36 -16.79 -16.25
N GLU A 70 -6.46 -16.11 -16.60
CA GLU A 70 -7.79 -16.71 -16.80
C GLU A 70 -7.79 -17.74 -17.94
N GLN A 71 -7.02 -17.50 -19.02
CA GLN A 71 -6.91 -18.41 -20.17
C GLN A 71 -5.81 -19.47 -20.03
N HIS A 72 -5.19 -19.57 -18.85
CA HIS A 72 -4.07 -20.45 -18.55
C HIS A 72 -2.92 -20.33 -19.55
N ILE A 73 -2.67 -19.10 -20.00
CA ILE A 73 -1.49 -18.77 -20.81
C ILE A 73 -0.32 -18.57 -19.85
N PHE A 74 0.86 -19.02 -20.27
CA PHE A 74 2.05 -18.95 -19.44
C PHE A 74 2.33 -17.52 -18.97
N THR A 75 2.46 -17.40 -17.65
CA THR A 75 2.96 -16.26 -16.91
C THR A 75 3.99 -16.80 -15.93
N ASP A 76 4.98 -16.00 -15.55
CA ASP A 76 5.85 -16.35 -14.44
C ASP A 76 5.08 -16.21 -13.12
N THR A 77 5.61 -16.77 -12.04
CA THR A 77 4.94 -16.75 -10.75
C THR A 77 5.91 -16.34 -9.65
N ILE A 78 5.46 -15.41 -8.81
CA ILE A 78 6.12 -15.16 -7.52
C ILE A 78 5.23 -15.61 -6.38
N TYR A 79 5.88 -15.95 -5.28
CA TYR A 79 5.21 -16.41 -4.08
C TYR A 79 5.53 -15.44 -2.95
N TYR A 80 4.48 -14.81 -2.43
CA TYR A 80 4.59 -14.08 -1.18
C TYR A 80 4.31 -15.05 -0.04
N GLU A 81 5.37 -15.41 0.69
CA GLU A 81 5.23 -16.13 1.95
C GLU A 81 4.83 -15.12 3.02
N VAL A 82 3.58 -15.19 3.48
CA VAL A 82 3.20 -14.51 4.71
C VAL A 82 3.77 -15.33 5.86
N PRO A 83 4.66 -14.76 6.71
CA PRO A 83 5.18 -15.48 7.85
C PRO A 83 4.03 -16.05 8.67
N LYS A 84 4.19 -17.27 9.19
CA LYS A 84 3.22 -17.82 10.13
C LYS A 84 3.25 -16.98 11.40
N LEU A 85 2.37 -15.98 11.45
CA LEU A 85 2.10 -15.25 12.65
C LEU A 85 1.22 -16.16 13.50
N ASN A 86 1.69 -16.50 14.69
CA ASN A 86 0.88 -17.16 15.70
C ASN A 86 0.59 -16.13 16.79
N THR A 87 -0.19 -15.11 16.43
CA THR A 87 -0.48 -13.96 17.30
C THR A 87 -1.97 -13.66 17.32
N SER A 88 -2.39 -12.94 18.35
CA SER A 88 -3.75 -12.41 18.51
C SER A 88 -3.75 -10.91 18.23
N ALA A 89 -4.78 -10.43 17.55
CA ALA A 89 -4.93 -9.04 17.14
C ALA A 89 -6.36 -8.58 17.37
N LEU A 90 -6.60 -7.28 17.17
CA LEU A 90 -7.95 -6.75 16.99
C LEU A 90 -8.20 -6.55 15.51
N TYR A 91 -9.34 -7.04 15.04
CA TYR A 91 -9.84 -6.79 13.69
C TYR A 91 -10.75 -5.57 13.71
N LEU A 92 -10.41 -4.59 12.88
CA LEU A 92 -11.16 -3.36 12.67
C LEU A 92 -11.87 -3.42 11.32
N HIS A 93 -13.10 -2.91 11.26
CA HIS A 93 -14.00 -3.13 10.13
C HIS A 93 -14.76 -1.89 9.65
N GLY A 94 -14.09 -0.74 9.60
CA GLY A 94 -14.64 0.49 9.01
C GLY A 94 -15.00 1.57 10.04
N ASP A 95 -15.94 2.45 9.67
CA ASP A 95 -16.14 3.78 10.28
C ASP A 95 -16.51 3.79 11.78
N GLN A 96 -16.99 2.66 12.31
CA GLN A 96 -17.38 2.53 13.72
C GLN A 96 -16.36 1.75 14.56
N SER A 97 -15.33 1.19 13.92
CA SER A 97 -14.40 0.26 14.54
C SER A 97 -13.04 0.91 14.75
N TYR A 98 -12.77 1.37 15.98
CA TYR A 98 -11.56 2.12 16.29
C TYR A 98 -11.16 2.01 17.76
N ILE A 99 -9.94 2.45 18.05
CA ILE A 99 -9.39 2.53 19.40
C ILE A 99 -9.00 3.99 19.67
N GLN A 100 -9.35 4.53 20.85
CA GLN A 100 -8.87 5.83 21.32
C GLN A 100 -7.90 5.64 22.48
N CYS A 101 -6.73 6.24 22.36
CA CYS A 101 -5.65 6.13 23.34
C CYS A 101 -5.26 7.53 23.84
N PRO A 102 -4.93 7.71 25.14
CA PRO A 102 -4.41 8.97 25.65
C PRO A 102 -3.17 9.43 24.88
N ASN A 103 -3.15 10.68 24.46
CA ASN A 103 -2.08 11.20 23.63
C ASN A 103 -0.93 11.80 24.45
N ASN A 104 0.10 10.99 24.66
CA ASN A 104 1.37 11.40 25.27
C ASN A 104 2.46 11.76 24.23
N ILE A 105 2.10 11.81 22.94
CA ILE A 105 3.03 11.98 21.83
C ILE A 105 3.48 13.43 21.74
N GLN A 106 4.80 13.63 21.63
CA GLN A 106 5.40 14.96 21.53
C GLN A 106 6.11 15.10 20.19
N LEU A 107 5.35 15.36 19.12
CA LEU A 107 5.83 15.42 17.73
C LEU A 107 7.02 16.37 17.49
N ASN A 108 7.19 17.39 18.35
CA ASN A 108 8.27 18.37 18.23
C ASN A 108 9.47 18.10 19.17
N LYS A 109 9.54 16.89 19.74
CA LYS A 109 10.68 16.34 20.48
C LYS A 109 11.24 15.12 19.76
N ASN A 110 12.27 14.53 20.35
CA ASN A 110 12.73 13.19 19.99
C ASN A 110 11.59 12.19 20.18
N PHE A 111 11.37 11.30 19.21
CA PHE A 111 10.38 10.25 19.36
C PHE A 111 10.64 9.04 18.48
N THR A 112 10.03 7.92 18.87
CA THR A 112 9.71 6.81 17.98
C THR A 112 8.24 6.43 18.12
N ILE A 113 7.54 6.23 17.01
CA ILE A 113 6.18 5.64 16.95
C ILE A 113 6.30 4.30 16.22
N HIS A 114 5.77 3.23 16.80
CA HIS A 114 5.74 1.90 16.21
C HIS A 114 4.31 1.37 16.16
N MET A 115 3.97 0.70 15.07
CA MET A 115 2.67 0.07 14.87
C MET A 115 2.81 -1.20 14.04
N SER A 116 2.18 -2.28 14.49
CA SER A 116 2.09 -3.55 13.77
C SER A 116 0.66 -3.80 13.30
N PHE A 117 0.47 -4.04 11.99
CA PHE A 117 -0.86 -4.20 11.40
C PHE A 117 -0.83 -4.99 10.09
N LYS A 118 -1.98 -5.51 9.67
CA LYS A 118 -2.24 -6.12 8.36
C LYS A 118 -3.49 -5.47 7.78
N PRO A 119 -3.40 -4.61 6.74
CA PRO A 119 -4.58 -4.14 6.03
C PRO A 119 -5.30 -5.31 5.35
N ASP A 120 -6.61 -5.19 5.22
CA ASP A 120 -7.38 -6.03 4.31
C ASP A 120 -7.08 -5.67 2.84
N GLU A 121 -7.65 -6.44 1.93
CA GLU A 121 -7.62 -6.11 0.51
C GLU A 121 -8.30 -4.76 0.24
N ILE A 122 -7.74 -4.01 -0.70
CA ILE A 122 -8.24 -2.69 -1.10
C ILE A 122 -9.65 -2.84 -1.69
N ILE A 123 -10.57 -2.04 -1.17
CA ILE A 123 -11.93 -1.87 -1.68
C ILE A 123 -12.09 -0.38 -2.00
N PRO A 124 -11.95 0.01 -3.28
CA PRO A 124 -12.00 1.42 -3.64
C PRO A 124 -13.40 2.01 -3.51
N GLU A 125 -13.48 3.21 -2.95
CA GLU A 125 -14.71 3.98 -2.89
C GLU A 125 -14.92 4.82 -4.15
N PHE A 126 -16.06 4.62 -4.81
CA PHE A 126 -16.37 5.25 -6.09
C PHE A 126 -16.37 6.80 -6.05
N LYS A 127 -16.78 7.38 -4.92
CA LYS A 127 -16.88 8.84 -4.77
C LYS A 127 -15.56 9.52 -4.45
N LYS A 128 -14.52 8.76 -4.06
CA LYS A 128 -13.23 9.31 -3.66
C LYS A 128 -12.23 9.32 -4.81
N MET A 129 -11.35 10.31 -4.82
CA MET A 129 -10.25 10.41 -5.79
C MET A 129 -9.14 9.37 -5.53
N PHE A 130 -9.02 8.93 -4.28
CA PHE A 130 -8.16 7.85 -3.81
C PHE A 130 -8.67 7.37 -2.45
N ASP A 131 -8.22 6.20 -1.98
CA ASP A 131 -8.59 5.68 -0.67
C ASP A 131 -7.38 5.69 0.25
N GLU A 132 -7.65 6.05 1.51
CA GLU A 132 -6.68 6.01 2.58
C GLU A 132 -7.28 5.26 3.77
N TYR A 133 -6.60 4.18 4.17
CA TYR A 133 -6.99 3.31 5.27
C TYR A 133 -6.10 3.66 6.47
N CYS A 134 -6.61 4.53 7.33
CA CYS A 134 -5.83 5.15 8.41
C CYS A 134 -5.68 4.22 9.62
N VAL A 135 -4.47 3.73 9.86
CA VAL A 135 -4.17 2.80 10.94
C VAL A 135 -3.95 3.53 12.25
N PHE A 136 -3.21 4.64 12.22
CA PHE A 136 -2.94 5.51 13.37
C PHE A 136 -3.15 6.96 12.93
N SER A 137 -3.77 7.79 13.76
CA SER A 137 -3.98 9.22 13.51
C SER A 137 -3.93 10.06 14.78
N ILE A 138 -3.25 11.20 14.71
CA ILE A 138 -3.53 12.35 15.59
C ILE A 138 -4.40 13.33 14.81
N GLU A 139 -5.66 13.47 15.21
CA GLU A 139 -6.68 14.20 14.45
C GLU A 139 -6.44 15.73 14.38
N GLY A 140 -7.06 16.35 13.37
CA GLY A 140 -7.15 17.81 13.18
C GLY A 140 -6.27 18.31 12.02
N TRP A 141 -5.04 17.84 11.96
CA TRP A 141 -4.13 17.94 10.82
C TRP A 141 -3.37 16.62 10.74
N ASP A 142 -4.13 15.60 10.36
CA ASP A 142 -3.83 14.17 10.44
C ASP A 142 -2.33 13.87 10.32
N THR A 143 -1.73 13.49 11.45
CA THR A 143 -0.41 12.84 11.47
C THR A 143 -0.65 11.35 11.55
N THR A 144 -0.34 10.64 10.46
CA THR A 144 -0.99 9.36 10.17
C THR A 144 -0.02 8.30 9.67
N ILE A 145 -0.20 7.07 10.17
CA ILE A 145 0.29 5.86 9.50
C ILE A 145 -0.90 5.22 8.79
N ALA A 146 -0.77 4.96 7.49
CA ALA A 146 -1.86 4.43 6.68
C ALA A 146 -1.37 3.44 5.62
N TYR A 147 -2.33 2.71 5.06
CA TYR A 147 -2.20 2.05 3.78
C TYR A 147 -3.13 2.73 2.78
N ASN A 148 -2.77 2.81 1.49
CA ASN A 148 -3.57 3.52 0.50
C ASN A 148 -3.93 2.67 -0.73
N SER A 149 -4.84 3.19 -1.55
CA SER A 149 -5.28 2.50 -2.77
C SER A 149 -4.18 2.31 -3.83
N PHE A 150 -2.99 2.89 -3.63
CA PHE A 150 -1.82 2.73 -4.50
C PHE A 150 -0.90 1.56 -4.08
N ASN A 151 -1.35 0.72 -3.14
CA ASN A 151 -0.58 -0.35 -2.51
C ASN A 151 0.70 0.14 -1.82
N ARG A 152 0.58 1.24 -1.06
CA ARG A 152 1.72 1.77 -0.31
C ARG A 152 1.36 1.95 1.15
N TYR A 153 2.29 1.54 2.00
CA TYR A 153 2.34 1.95 3.39
C TYR A 153 2.87 3.38 3.44
N LYS A 154 2.28 4.23 4.26
CA LYS A 154 2.59 5.65 4.30
C LYS A 154 2.70 6.15 5.73
N PHE A 155 3.62 7.08 5.94
CA PHE A 155 3.55 8.06 7.03
C PHE A 155 3.31 9.45 6.45
N GLU A 156 2.24 10.12 6.91
CA GLU A 156 1.88 11.48 6.53
C GLU A 156 1.93 12.41 7.74
N TYR A 157 2.41 13.63 7.55
CA TYR A 157 2.39 14.67 8.57
C TYR A 157 2.32 16.06 7.96
N TRP A 158 1.87 17.03 8.75
CA TRP A 158 1.81 18.43 8.36
C TRP A 158 2.86 19.26 9.07
N ASP A 159 3.43 20.24 8.38
CA ASP A 159 4.31 21.23 9.00
C ASP A 159 3.55 22.49 9.45
N ILE A 160 4.18 23.30 10.31
CA ILE A 160 3.60 24.57 10.78
C ILE A 160 3.29 25.59 9.67
N GLY A 161 3.81 25.38 8.47
CA GLY A 161 3.48 26.14 7.26
C GLY A 161 2.29 25.56 6.49
N LYS A 162 1.58 24.58 7.07
CA LYS A 162 0.44 23.85 6.47
C LYS A 162 0.79 23.18 5.14
N ASN A 163 1.99 22.62 5.06
CA ASN A 163 2.38 21.76 3.94
C ASN A 163 2.27 20.30 4.39
N CYS A 164 1.61 19.48 3.58
CA CYS A 164 1.53 18.05 3.77
C CYS A 164 2.80 17.39 3.25
N HIS A 165 3.35 16.47 4.03
CA HIS A 165 4.53 15.68 3.70
C HIS A 165 4.22 14.21 3.87
N GLN A 166 4.77 13.37 2.99
CA GLN A 166 4.58 11.93 3.06
C GLN A 166 5.88 11.17 2.80
N ILE A 167 6.07 10.09 3.54
CA ILE A 167 7.05 9.04 3.23
C ILE A 167 6.24 7.81 2.88
N THR A 168 6.46 7.22 1.70
CA THR A 168 5.73 6.05 1.21
C THR A 168 6.67 4.88 0.95
N SER A 169 6.17 3.67 1.19
CA SER A 169 6.86 2.45 0.77
C SER A 169 6.86 2.32 -0.74
N LYS A 170 7.69 1.39 -1.24
CA LYS A 170 7.51 0.77 -2.54
C LYS A 170 6.13 0.09 -2.63
N TYR A 171 5.71 -0.25 -3.85
CA TYR A 171 4.50 -1.02 -4.07
C TYR A 171 4.57 -2.33 -3.28
N SER A 172 3.59 -2.58 -2.42
CA SER A 172 3.51 -3.79 -1.61
C SER A 172 2.05 -4.12 -1.39
N TYR A 173 1.66 -5.33 -1.77
CA TYR A 173 0.33 -5.86 -1.44
C TYR A 173 0.08 -5.82 0.08
N PRO A 174 -1.20 -5.82 0.50
CA PRO A 174 -1.56 -5.86 1.91
C PRO A 174 -0.98 -7.11 2.56
N LYS A 175 -0.09 -6.90 3.52
CA LYS A 175 0.52 -7.95 4.34
C LYS A 175 0.65 -7.46 5.77
N PHE A 176 0.88 -8.38 6.70
CA PHE A 176 1.28 -7.98 8.05
C PHE A 176 2.63 -7.28 7.97
N THR A 177 2.73 -6.13 8.64
CA THR A 177 3.88 -5.24 8.53
C THR A 177 4.03 -4.45 9.81
N ASN A 178 5.30 -4.17 10.14
CA ASN A 178 5.67 -3.30 11.23
C ASN A 178 6.15 -1.97 10.64
N ILE A 179 5.50 -0.87 10.99
CA ILE A 179 5.91 0.48 10.61
C ILE A 179 6.49 1.18 11.83
N THR A 180 7.72 1.66 11.70
CA THR A 180 8.41 2.43 12.75
C THR A 180 8.82 3.78 12.21
N ILE A 181 8.42 4.84 12.90
CA ILE A 181 8.78 6.22 12.58
C ILE A 181 9.70 6.73 13.67
N THR A 182 10.92 7.12 13.33
CA THR A 182 11.88 7.69 14.28
C THR A 182 12.15 9.15 13.93
N HIS A 183 12.15 10.03 14.92
CA HIS A 183 12.51 11.43 14.75
C HIS A 183 13.60 11.85 15.73
N ASP A 184 14.73 12.29 15.19
CA ASP A 184 15.75 13.03 15.91
C ASP A 184 15.54 14.54 15.72
N ARG A 185 15.17 15.24 16.80
CA ARG A 185 14.92 16.68 16.80
C ARG A 185 16.20 17.48 16.52
N ARG A 186 17.34 17.03 17.05
CA ARG A 186 18.62 17.75 16.96
C ARG A 186 19.10 17.75 15.51
N GLU A 187 19.09 16.58 14.90
CA GLU A 187 19.48 16.40 13.49
C GLU A 187 18.35 16.75 12.51
N ARG A 188 17.13 16.98 13.04
CA ARG A 188 15.91 17.26 12.27
C ARG A 188 15.60 16.15 11.27
N HIS A 189 15.98 14.93 11.63
CA HIS A 189 15.93 13.76 10.78
C HIS A 189 14.73 12.92 11.16
N LEU A 190 13.91 12.58 10.16
CA LEU A 190 12.73 11.75 10.29
C LEU A 190 12.93 10.54 9.39
N CYS A 191 12.82 9.33 9.93
CA CYS A 191 12.92 8.09 9.15
C CYS A 191 11.66 7.26 9.31
N MET A 192 11.28 6.59 8.22
CA MET A 192 10.28 5.53 8.22
C MET A 192 10.98 4.20 7.90
N TYR A 193 10.69 3.21 8.73
CA TYR A 193 11.13 1.83 8.55
C TYR A 193 9.91 0.94 8.33
N GLN A 194 10.09 -0.06 7.47
CA GLN A 194 9.13 -1.13 7.22
C GLN A 194 9.83 -2.45 7.51
N ASP A 195 9.28 -3.25 8.42
CA ASP A 195 9.81 -4.58 8.77
C ASP A 195 11.30 -4.55 9.14
N GLY A 196 11.70 -3.55 9.93
CA GLY A 196 13.08 -3.35 10.39
C GLY A 196 14.00 -2.62 9.41
N GLU A 197 13.60 -2.46 8.14
CA GLU A 197 14.43 -1.88 7.09
C GLU A 197 14.01 -0.42 6.78
N LYS A 198 14.98 0.48 6.59
CA LYS A 198 14.71 1.88 6.29
C LYS A 198 14.15 2.02 4.87
N ILE A 199 12.96 2.64 4.72
CA ILE A 199 12.31 2.83 3.42
C ILE A 199 12.30 4.28 2.93
N GLY A 200 12.45 5.25 3.82
CA GLY A 200 12.52 6.66 3.43
C GLY A 200 12.83 7.57 4.61
N GLU A 201 13.29 8.78 4.30
CA GLU A 201 13.68 9.77 5.29
C GLU A 201 13.44 11.20 4.81
N HIS A 202 13.19 12.11 5.74
CA HIS A 202 13.09 13.54 5.50
C HIS A 202 14.02 14.32 6.44
N ILE A 203 14.64 15.38 5.93
CA ILE A 203 15.25 16.44 6.75
C ILE A 203 14.22 17.55 6.91
N LEU A 204 13.67 17.69 8.11
CA LEU A 204 12.54 18.58 8.38
C LEU A 204 12.97 20.04 8.29
N ARG A 205 12.39 20.81 7.36
CA ARG A 205 12.63 22.26 7.23
C ARG A 205 11.83 23.11 8.21
N ARG A 206 10.73 22.56 8.73
CA ARG A 206 9.82 23.19 9.69
C ARG A 206 9.42 22.18 10.76
N LYS A 207 8.89 22.70 11.87
CA LYS A 207 8.31 21.90 12.95
C LYS A 207 7.03 21.19 12.48
N PHE A 208 6.71 20.07 13.11
CA PHE A 208 5.41 19.42 12.96
C PHE A 208 4.31 20.37 13.43
N LEU A 209 3.20 20.37 12.71
CA LEU A 209 1.94 20.97 13.14
C LEU A 209 1.28 20.02 14.14
N ASP A 210 1.42 20.32 15.43
CA ASP A 210 0.92 19.50 16.52
C ASP A 210 -0.42 20.08 17.01
N THR A 211 -1.50 19.31 16.84
CA THR A 211 -2.87 19.72 17.19
C THR A 211 -3.18 19.62 18.69
N LYS A 212 -2.26 19.06 19.50
CA LYS A 212 -2.41 18.91 20.96
C LYS A 212 -3.70 18.22 21.38
N LYS A 213 -4.23 17.34 20.53
CA LYS A 213 -5.40 16.53 20.84
C LYS A 213 -5.11 15.62 22.02
N ALA A 214 -6.06 15.52 22.94
CA ALA A 214 -5.94 14.68 24.13
C ALA A 214 -5.90 13.18 23.80
N TRP A 215 -6.34 12.80 22.60
CA TRP A 215 -6.45 11.43 22.13
C TRP A 215 -5.78 11.29 20.77
N PHE A 216 -5.18 10.13 20.54
CA PHE A 216 -4.90 9.64 19.21
C PHE A 216 -5.79 8.43 18.93
N ASN A 217 -6.01 8.19 17.65
CA ASN A 217 -6.93 7.16 17.17
C ASN A 217 -6.14 6.06 16.47
N ILE A 218 -6.59 4.82 16.63
CA ILE A 218 -6.15 3.68 15.82
C ILE A 218 -7.36 3.12 15.08
N GLY A 219 -7.24 2.97 13.77
CA GLY A 219 -8.27 2.45 12.89
C GLY A 219 -9.19 3.49 12.24
N ILE A 220 -9.00 4.77 12.53
CA ILE A 220 -9.81 5.86 11.99
C ILE A 220 -8.99 7.15 11.91
N GLY A 221 -9.25 7.98 10.90
CA GLY A 221 -8.59 9.28 10.76
C GLY A 221 -9.07 10.29 11.81
N ALA A 222 -10.38 10.35 12.03
CA ALA A 222 -11.02 11.22 13.01
C ALA A 222 -12.40 10.67 13.40
N THR A 223 -12.84 10.89 14.65
CA THR A 223 -14.11 10.34 15.15
C THR A 223 -15.35 11.16 14.81
N GLU A 224 -15.19 12.44 14.48
CA GLU A 224 -16.30 13.39 14.27
C GLU A 224 -16.23 14.08 12.89
N ARG A 225 -15.72 13.38 11.87
CA ARG A 225 -15.57 13.95 10.53
C ARG A 225 -16.74 13.53 9.64
N ASP A 226 -17.44 14.52 9.06
CA ASP A 226 -18.60 14.29 8.19
C ASP A 226 -18.23 13.64 6.84
N ASP A 227 -17.06 14.00 6.28
CA ASP A 227 -16.58 13.53 4.99
C ASP A 227 -15.16 12.94 5.09
N ASP A 228 -14.92 11.80 4.44
CA ASP A 228 -13.62 11.11 4.39
C ASP A 228 -13.00 10.80 5.78
N ILE A 229 -13.71 9.94 6.51
CA ILE A 229 -13.33 9.39 7.82
C ILE A 229 -11.99 8.62 7.77
N LYS A 230 -11.61 8.13 6.57
CA LYS A 230 -10.40 7.32 6.31
C LYS A 230 -10.31 6.08 7.21
N SER A 231 -11.42 5.39 7.42
CA SER A 231 -11.45 4.23 8.30
C SER A 231 -10.55 3.10 7.79
N PHE A 232 -9.98 2.36 8.74
CA PHE A 232 -9.18 1.20 8.45
C PHE A 232 -10.04 -0.05 8.48
N ARG A 233 -9.64 -1.00 7.64
CA ARG A 233 -10.12 -2.36 7.68
C ARG A 233 -8.93 -3.31 7.67
N GLY A 234 -8.88 -4.21 8.64
CA GLY A 234 -7.77 -5.13 8.80
C GLY A 234 -7.45 -5.41 10.26
N TYR A 235 -6.29 -5.99 10.50
CA TYR A 235 -5.82 -6.37 11.83
C TYR A 235 -4.83 -5.33 12.35
N VAL A 236 -4.96 -4.96 13.63
CA VAL A 236 -3.96 -4.21 14.38
C VAL A 236 -3.47 -5.09 15.53
N ASN A 237 -2.16 -5.15 15.76
CA ASN A 237 -1.55 -6.08 16.74
C ASN A 237 -0.97 -5.36 17.95
N ASP A 238 -0.14 -4.34 17.73
CA ASP A 238 0.43 -3.54 18.82
C ASP A 238 0.77 -2.12 18.38
N PHE A 239 0.87 -1.24 19.38
CA PHE A 239 1.34 0.14 19.26
C PHE A 239 2.34 0.43 20.38
N ALA A 240 3.42 1.12 20.05
CA ALA A 240 4.39 1.60 21.04
C ALA A 240 4.91 2.99 20.70
N TYR A 241 5.20 3.77 21.74
CA TYR A 241 5.76 5.12 21.63
C TYR A 241 6.91 5.31 22.61
N TRP A 242 8.04 5.79 22.11
CA TRP A 242 9.22 6.17 22.89
C TRP A 242 9.49 7.67 22.76
N ASP A 243 10.03 8.28 23.81
CA ASP A 243 10.48 9.68 23.80
C ASP A 243 11.93 9.88 23.30
N LYS A 244 12.41 8.91 22.52
CA LYS A 244 13.76 8.82 21.95
C LYS A 244 13.69 8.27 20.53
N PRO A 245 14.53 8.72 19.58
CA PRO A 245 14.74 8.02 18.33
C PRO A 245 15.49 6.70 18.57
N LEU A 246 14.80 5.58 18.35
CA LEU A 246 15.43 4.26 18.29
C LEU A 246 16.49 4.23 17.18
N GLN A 247 17.62 3.58 17.46
CA GLN A 247 18.68 3.40 16.46
C GLN A 247 18.29 2.31 15.43
N PRO A 248 18.87 2.32 14.22
CA PRO A 248 18.52 1.34 13.18
C PRO A 248 18.63 -0.13 13.63
N ASN A 249 19.63 -0.47 14.45
CA ASN A 249 19.78 -1.81 15.01
C ASN A 249 18.66 -2.16 15.99
N GLU A 250 18.20 -1.21 16.81
CA GLU A 250 17.04 -1.40 17.69
C GLU A 250 15.75 -1.62 16.89
N VAL A 251 15.54 -0.83 15.83
CA VAL A 251 14.37 -0.97 14.94
C VAL A 251 14.37 -2.34 14.24
N GLN A 252 15.54 -2.81 13.83
CA GLN A 252 15.68 -4.14 13.23
C GLN A 252 15.44 -5.25 14.26
N GLU A 253 15.89 -5.05 15.50
CA GLU A 253 15.75 -6.03 16.59
C GLU A 253 14.30 -6.23 17.01
N ILE A 254 13.54 -5.14 17.21
CA ILE A 254 12.11 -5.25 17.57
C ILE A 254 11.29 -5.97 16.49
N HIS A 255 11.73 -5.91 15.23
CA HIS A 255 11.13 -6.68 14.15
C HIS A 255 11.52 -8.16 14.18
N LYS A 256 12.81 -8.48 14.39
CA LYS A 256 13.34 -9.85 14.36
C LYS A 256 12.89 -10.68 15.56
N SER A 257 12.86 -10.08 16.74
CA SER A 257 12.65 -10.77 18.02
C SER A 257 11.18 -10.71 18.47
N GLN A 258 10.28 -11.10 17.56
CA GLN A 258 8.84 -11.15 17.84
C GLN A 258 8.54 -12.06 19.03
N GLY A 259 7.91 -11.50 20.08
CA GLY A 259 7.50 -12.21 21.29
C GLY A 259 8.17 -11.72 22.58
N PHE A 260 9.28 -10.98 22.48
CA PHE A 260 9.81 -10.24 23.63
C PHE A 260 8.97 -9.00 23.92
N SER A 261 8.84 -8.67 25.20
CA SER A 261 8.14 -7.46 25.62
C SER A 261 9.07 -6.26 25.51
N LEU A 262 8.57 -5.15 24.95
CA LEU A 262 9.29 -3.87 24.85
C LEU A 262 9.58 -3.22 26.21
N LEU A 263 9.03 -3.78 27.31
CA LEU A 263 9.24 -3.33 28.69
C LEU A 263 10.62 -3.65 29.25
N ASN A 264 11.38 -4.54 28.60
CA ASN A 264 12.73 -4.93 29.03
C ASN A 264 13.68 -4.74 27.86
N ASP A 265 14.94 -4.44 28.16
CA ASP A 265 16.01 -4.50 27.16
C ASP A 265 16.32 -5.97 26.82
N TYR A 266 16.62 -6.24 25.56
CA TYR A 266 16.97 -7.57 25.07
C TYR A 266 17.76 -7.46 23.78
N GLU A 267 18.72 -8.35 23.58
CA GLU A 267 19.53 -8.40 22.35
C GLU A 267 20.10 -7.01 21.99
N GLN A 268 19.75 -6.46 20.82
CA GLN A 268 20.13 -5.11 20.39
C GLN A 268 19.17 -4.00 20.83
N TYR A 269 17.99 -4.32 21.36
CA TYR A 269 17.01 -3.35 21.84
C TYR A 269 17.36 -2.92 23.26
N SER A 270 17.62 -1.62 23.45
CA SER A 270 18.10 -1.07 24.73
C SER A 270 17.47 0.29 25.04
N SER A 271 16.16 0.41 24.82
CA SER A 271 15.41 1.66 24.99
C SER A 271 14.12 1.47 25.81
N SER A 272 14.01 0.42 26.62
CA SER A 272 12.82 0.16 27.44
C SER A 272 12.50 1.28 28.46
N ASP A 273 13.53 1.95 28.97
CA ASP A 273 13.37 3.11 29.88
C ASP A 273 12.71 4.32 29.19
N ASN A 274 12.90 4.47 27.88
CA ASN A 274 12.32 5.55 27.07
C ASN A 274 10.91 5.25 26.57
N LEU A 275 10.40 4.04 26.79
CA LEU A 275 9.06 3.64 26.39
C LEU A 275 8.02 4.36 27.26
N ILE A 276 7.08 5.07 26.62
CA ILE A 276 6.06 5.91 27.29
C ILE A 276 4.67 5.28 27.22
N SER A 277 4.32 4.71 26.06
CA SER A 277 3.03 4.03 25.86
C SER A 277 3.29 2.71 25.14
N TYR A 278 2.66 1.64 25.60
CA TYR A 278 2.76 0.34 24.96
C TYR A 278 1.46 -0.44 25.09
N TYR A 279 0.81 -0.68 23.96
CA TYR A 279 -0.42 -1.46 23.86
C TYR A 279 -0.15 -2.69 23.03
N ASP A 280 -0.15 -3.86 23.66
CA ASP A 280 -0.34 -5.13 22.96
C ASP A 280 -1.84 -5.45 23.00
N PHE A 281 -2.48 -5.46 21.84
CA PHE A 281 -3.94 -5.45 21.76
C PHE A 281 -4.60 -6.75 22.18
N LYS A 282 -3.82 -7.81 22.45
CA LYS A 282 -4.36 -9.01 23.09
C LYS A 282 -4.82 -8.78 24.53
N HIS A 283 -4.33 -7.73 25.19
CA HIS A 283 -4.72 -7.34 26.54
C HIS A 283 -6.02 -6.52 26.57
N LEU A 284 -7.02 -6.97 25.81
CA LEU A 284 -8.36 -6.41 25.76
C LEU A 284 -9.19 -6.85 26.98
N LYS A 285 -9.94 -5.90 27.54
CA LYS A 285 -10.97 -6.14 28.55
C LYS A 285 -12.34 -5.71 28.03
N LEU A 286 -13.19 -6.69 27.76
CA LEU A 286 -14.58 -6.47 27.36
C LEU A 286 -15.49 -6.29 28.59
N LYS A 287 -16.61 -5.59 28.41
CA LYS A 287 -17.66 -5.52 29.44
C LYS A 287 -18.36 -6.87 29.64
N SER A 288 -18.58 -7.58 28.54
CA SER A 288 -19.24 -8.89 28.49
C SER A 288 -18.62 -9.74 27.37
N ASN A 289 -18.59 -11.06 27.56
CA ASN A 289 -18.05 -11.98 26.55
C ASN A 289 -18.82 -11.87 25.23
N TYR A 290 -18.10 -11.88 24.11
CA TYR A 290 -18.64 -11.81 22.74
C TYR A 290 -19.43 -10.53 22.39
N ILE A 291 -19.45 -9.53 23.26
CA ILE A 291 -20.02 -8.21 22.99
C ILE A 291 -18.86 -7.23 22.78
N TYR A 292 -18.72 -6.75 21.54
CA TYR A 292 -17.56 -5.98 21.09
C TYR A 292 -17.82 -4.47 20.93
N ASP A 293 -19.01 -4.00 21.30
CA ASP A 293 -19.41 -2.60 21.16
C ASP A 293 -18.42 -1.67 21.87
N GLU A 294 -18.06 -2.00 23.11
CA GLU A 294 -17.10 -1.24 23.91
C GLU A 294 -16.16 -2.16 24.70
N GLY A 295 -14.89 -1.74 24.79
CA GLY A 295 -13.87 -2.40 25.60
C GLY A 295 -12.80 -1.42 26.07
N LYS A 296 -11.85 -1.95 26.84
CA LYS A 296 -10.66 -1.21 27.27
C LYS A 296 -9.38 -1.98 26.97
N LEU A 297 -8.30 -1.28 26.68
CA LEU A 297 -6.98 -1.88 26.46
C LEU A 297 -6.02 -1.49 27.57
N LEU A 298 -5.20 -2.46 27.97
CA LEU A 298 -4.14 -2.27 28.94
C LEU A 298 -2.95 -1.57 28.27
N ASN A 299 -2.56 -0.42 28.81
CA ASN A 299 -1.25 0.14 28.58
C ASN A 299 -0.24 -0.62 29.45
N LEU A 300 0.57 -1.45 28.83
CA LEU A 300 1.56 -2.29 29.51
C LEU A 300 2.64 -1.47 30.23
N LYS A 301 2.89 -0.21 29.80
CA LYS A 301 3.87 0.66 30.46
C LYS A 301 3.35 1.23 31.79
N THR A 302 2.09 1.65 31.83
CA THR A 302 1.47 2.23 33.04
C THR A 302 0.74 1.20 33.89
N ASN A 303 0.46 0.03 33.32
CA ASN A 303 -0.39 -1.01 33.89
C ASN A 303 -1.85 -0.53 34.15
N GLU A 304 -2.33 0.39 33.32
CA GLU A 304 -3.69 0.96 33.40
C GLU A 304 -4.51 0.64 32.15
N TYR A 305 -5.81 0.42 32.33
CA TYR A 305 -6.77 0.29 31.23
C TYR A 305 -7.26 1.69 30.80
N ASP A 306 -6.39 2.42 30.11
CA ASP A 306 -6.54 3.85 29.78
C ASP A 306 -7.00 4.12 28.33
N ALA A 307 -6.97 3.12 27.45
CA ALA A 307 -7.48 3.21 26.09
C ALA A 307 -8.86 2.53 25.97
N THR A 308 -9.72 3.07 25.10
CA THR A 308 -11.08 2.55 24.82
C THR A 308 -11.15 1.98 23.42
N THR A 309 -11.93 0.91 23.25
CA THR A 309 -12.18 0.28 21.95
C THR A 309 -13.65 0.39 21.60
N GLN A 310 -13.96 0.68 20.33
CA GLN A 310 -15.30 0.71 19.78
C GLN A 310 -15.40 -0.34 18.68
N HIS A 311 -16.38 -1.25 18.77
CA HIS A 311 -16.65 -2.30 17.77
C HIS A 311 -15.39 -3.06 17.28
N CYS A 312 -14.45 -3.37 18.18
CA CYS A 312 -13.19 -4.05 17.86
C CYS A 312 -13.29 -5.55 18.14
N ILE A 313 -13.00 -6.40 17.16
CA ILE A 313 -13.21 -7.85 17.29
C ILE A 313 -11.86 -8.54 17.60
N PRO A 314 -11.66 -9.17 18.78
CA PRO A 314 -10.48 -9.97 19.02
C PRO A 314 -10.46 -11.20 18.10
N LYS A 315 -9.37 -11.36 17.36
CA LYS A 315 -9.16 -12.47 16.41
C LYS A 315 -7.74 -12.99 16.48
N THR A 316 -7.56 -14.26 16.17
CA THR A 316 -6.23 -14.81 15.88
C THR A 316 -5.84 -14.47 14.45
N ILE A 317 -4.61 -14.03 14.24
CA ILE A 317 -4.01 -14.01 12.92
C ILE A 317 -3.38 -15.39 12.75
N GLN A 318 -4.01 -16.25 11.96
CA GLN A 318 -3.47 -17.55 11.57
C GLN A 318 -3.32 -17.57 10.05
N SER A 319 -2.40 -16.78 9.51
CA SER A 319 -2.13 -16.83 8.07
C SER A 319 -0.97 -17.77 7.81
N ILE A 320 -1.28 -18.97 7.33
CA ILE A 320 -0.38 -19.69 6.42
C ILE A 320 -0.94 -19.36 5.04
N GLU A 321 -0.45 -18.28 4.44
CA GLU A 321 -0.84 -17.92 3.09
C GLU A 321 0.43 -17.77 2.27
N ARG A 322 0.63 -18.76 1.39
CA ARG A 322 1.46 -18.56 0.20
C ARG A 322 0.53 -17.92 -0.83
N LYS A 323 0.61 -16.61 -0.98
CA LYS A 323 -0.13 -15.93 -2.04
C LYS A 323 0.65 -16.10 -3.33
N GLU A 324 0.07 -16.86 -4.25
CA GLU A 324 0.57 -16.98 -5.61
C GLU A 324 0.16 -15.74 -6.39
N ILE A 325 1.13 -15.08 -7.04
CA ILE A 325 0.87 -13.92 -7.88
C ILE A 325 1.49 -14.19 -9.25
N SER A 326 0.63 -14.21 -10.26
CA SER A 326 1.03 -14.25 -11.67
C SER A 326 1.73 -12.93 -12.02
N ILE A 327 2.91 -13.05 -12.62
CA ILE A 327 3.71 -11.94 -13.12
C ILE A 327 4.03 -12.20 -14.59
N PRO A 328 4.23 -11.16 -15.42
CA PRO A 328 4.57 -11.40 -16.80
C PRO A 328 5.94 -12.05 -16.92
N ALA A 329 6.07 -12.96 -17.87
CA ALA A 329 7.37 -13.47 -18.26
C ALA A 329 8.23 -12.33 -18.80
N ARG A 330 9.47 -12.18 -18.30
CA ARG A 330 10.33 -11.02 -18.62
C ARG A 330 11.58 -11.45 -19.38
N ARG A 331 11.91 -10.70 -20.43
CA ARG A 331 13.23 -10.74 -21.07
C ARG A 331 13.99 -9.48 -20.69
N GLN A 332 15.15 -9.64 -20.07
CA GLN A 332 15.97 -8.52 -19.64
C GLN A 332 16.24 -7.59 -20.82
N SER A 333 15.84 -6.33 -20.68
CA SER A 333 15.93 -5.35 -21.75
C SER A 333 16.27 -3.98 -21.17
N LYS A 334 16.90 -3.13 -21.98
CA LYS A 334 17.34 -1.80 -21.58
C LYS A 334 16.80 -0.75 -22.54
N PHE A 335 16.11 0.23 -21.98
CA PHE A 335 15.57 1.38 -22.71
C PHE A 335 16.09 2.69 -22.13
N GLU A 336 16.28 3.69 -22.98
CA GLU A 336 16.41 5.08 -22.56
C GLU A 336 15.02 5.65 -22.28
N MET A 337 14.80 6.10 -21.05
CA MET A 337 13.59 6.86 -20.72
C MET A 337 13.79 8.31 -21.12
N MET A 338 12.98 8.75 -22.08
CA MET A 338 12.89 10.16 -22.44
C MET A 338 12.21 10.92 -21.33
N GLU A 339 12.71 12.10 -21.01
CA GLU A 339 12.11 12.96 -20.00
C GLU A 339 10.69 13.37 -20.42
N HIS A 340 9.73 13.14 -19.53
CA HIS A 340 8.36 13.57 -19.71
C HIS A 340 7.72 13.87 -18.37
N LYS A 341 6.64 14.65 -18.38
CA LYS A 341 5.84 14.88 -17.17
C LYS A 341 5.12 13.57 -16.79
N PRO A 342 5.11 13.17 -15.52
CA PRO A 342 4.32 12.02 -15.07
C PRO A 342 2.82 12.24 -15.33
N GLU A 343 2.16 11.21 -15.87
CA GLU A 343 0.71 11.19 -16.13
C GLU A 343 -0.06 10.21 -15.22
N GLY A 344 0.66 9.37 -14.46
CA GLY A 344 0.08 8.37 -13.55
C GLY A 344 -0.09 8.86 -12.11
N TYR A 345 0.40 8.07 -11.15
CA TYR A 345 0.46 8.45 -9.74
C TYR A 345 1.55 9.50 -9.52
N LEU A 346 1.18 10.62 -8.89
CA LEU A 346 2.11 11.66 -8.48
C LEU A 346 1.64 12.28 -7.15
N GLU A 347 2.56 12.41 -6.19
CA GLU A 347 2.33 13.12 -4.91
C GLU A 347 1.06 12.68 -4.13
N GLY A 348 0.68 11.40 -4.17
CA GLY A 348 -0.44 10.89 -3.38
C GLY A 348 -1.77 10.80 -4.12
N GLY A 349 -1.82 11.11 -5.42
CA GLY A 349 -3.03 11.04 -6.23
C GLY A 349 -2.81 10.54 -7.65
N TRP A 350 -3.89 10.08 -8.28
CA TRP A 350 -3.95 9.96 -9.73
C TRP A 350 -4.10 11.34 -10.36
N LYS A 351 -3.40 11.58 -11.47
CA LYS A 351 -3.52 12.84 -12.20
C LYS A 351 -4.88 13.03 -12.88
N SER A 352 -5.51 11.93 -13.31
CA SER A 352 -6.76 11.95 -14.06
C SER A 352 -7.88 11.20 -13.34
N LYS A 353 -9.12 11.69 -13.51
CA LYS A 353 -10.32 10.99 -13.00
C LYS A 353 -10.53 9.64 -13.70
N SER A 354 -10.17 9.52 -14.98
CA SER A 354 -10.33 8.26 -15.72
C SER A 354 -9.44 7.15 -15.16
N THR A 355 -8.19 7.46 -14.79
CA THR A 355 -7.29 6.51 -14.10
C THR A 355 -7.89 5.99 -12.79
N ARG A 356 -8.58 6.84 -12.03
CA ARG A 356 -9.29 6.42 -10.82
C ARG A 356 -10.46 5.49 -11.13
N LEU A 357 -11.23 5.76 -12.19
CA LEU A 357 -12.31 4.87 -12.63
C LEU A 357 -11.76 3.50 -13.07
N ASN A 358 -10.64 3.50 -13.80
CA ASN A 358 -9.94 2.29 -14.20
C ASN A 358 -9.48 1.48 -12.97
N GLN A 359 -8.92 2.13 -11.95
CA GLN A 359 -8.58 1.49 -10.68
C GLN A 359 -9.81 0.83 -10.03
N ILE A 360 -10.91 1.57 -9.92
CA ILE A 360 -12.15 1.04 -9.31
C ILE A 360 -12.65 -0.18 -10.08
N ARG A 361 -12.68 -0.12 -11.43
CA ARG A 361 -13.04 -1.25 -12.30
C ARG A 361 -12.15 -2.46 -12.01
N PHE A 362 -10.83 -2.25 -12.05
CA PHE A 362 -9.87 -3.33 -11.87
C PHE A 362 -10.05 -4.06 -10.53
N TYR A 363 -10.14 -3.31 -9.43
CA TYR A 363 -10.26 -3.89 -8.10
C TYR A 363 -11.62 -4.55 -7.83
N ASN A 364 -12.72 -3.98 -8.34
CA ASN A 364 -14.07 -4.47 -8.03
C ASN A 364 -14.54 -5.59 -8.96
N GLN A 365 -13.98 -5.70 -10.16
CA GLN A 365 -14.42 -6.67 -11.18
C GLN A 365 -13.26 -7.59 -11.55
N VAL A 366 -12.22 -7.05 -12.16
CA VAL A 366 -11.20 -7.81 -12.87
C VAL A 366 -10.33 -8.66 -11.95
N ARG A 367 -9.98 -8.13 -10.77
CA ARG A 367 -9.06 -8.77 -9.82
C ARG A 367 -9.55 -10.14 -9.32
N ASN A 368 -10.85 -10.42 -9.38
CA ASN A 368 -11.43 -11.71 -8.99
C ASN A 368 -11.56 -12.71 -10.16
N ASN A 369 -10.75 -12.54 -11.22
CA ASN A 369 -10.84 -13.28 -12.48
C ASN A 369 -12.17 -13.09 -13.21
N GLU A 370 -12.75 -11.89 -13.12
CA GLU A 370 -13.95 -11.48 -13.86
C GLU A 370 -13.54 -10.42 -14.89
N THR A 371 -12.66 -10.78 -15.84
CA THR A 371 -12.16 -9.85 -16.87
C THR A 371 -13.20 -9.54 -17.96
N ASP A 372 -14.31 -10.27 -17.96
CA ASP A 372 -15.34 -10.27 -19.00
C ASP A 372 -14.78 -10.53 -20.42
N LEU A 373 -13.64 -11.22 -20.54
CA LEU A 373 -12.97 -11.41 -21.84
C LEU A 373 -13.85 -12.11 -22.89
N ALA A 374 -14.85 -12.88 -22.48
CA ALA A 374 -15.82 -13.50 -23.38
C ALA A 374 -16.73 -12.48 -24.09
N THR A 375 -16.95 -11.32 -23.48
CA THR A 375 -17.90 -10.28 -23.92
C THR A 375 -17.26 -8.91 -24.12
N ASP A 376 -15.97 -8.74 -23.83
CA ASP A 376 -15.26 -7.47 -23.95
C ASP A 376 -13.85 -7.67 -24.56
N GLY A 377 -13.59 -7.02 -25.69
CA GLY A 377 -12.29 -7.00 -26.34
C GLY A 377 -12.36 -6.90 -27.87
N LEU A 378 -11.50 -7.62 -28.59
CA LEU A 378 -11.47 -7.64 -30.05
C LEU A 378 -12.82 -8.00 -30.69
N THR A 379 -13.60 -8.89 -30.05
CA THR A 379 -14.93 -9.30 -30.55
C THR A 379 -16.00 -8.22 -30.42
N THR A 380 -15.79 -7.20 -29.58
CA THR A 380 -16.75 -6.10 -29.35
C THR A 380 -16.22 -4.73 -29.76
N LEU A 381 -14.98 -4.67 -30.25
CA LEU A 381 -14.36 -3.45 -30.74
C LEU A 381 -15.07 -2.98 -32.02
N ASN A 382 -15.87 -1.92 -31.88
CA ASN A 382 -16.50 -1.24 -33.00
C ASN A 382 -15.59 -0.11 -33.48
N PHE A 383 -15.30 -0.11 -34.77
CA PHE A 383 -14.57 0.97 -35.42
C PHE A 383 -15.00 1.05 -36.88
N LYS A 384 -14.79 2.21 -37.48
CA LYS A 384 -14.99 2.45 -38.91
C LYS A 384 -13.66 2.72 -39.58
N GLY A 385 -13.31 1.91 -40.58
CA GLY A 385 -12.12 2.14 -41.40
C GLY A 385 -12.24 3.44 -42.20
N VAL A 386 -11.26 4.33 -42.06
CA VAL A 386 -11.17 5.60 -42.80
C VAL A 386 -10.26 5.44 -44.00
N SER A 387 -9.08 4.86 -43.80
CA SER A 387 -8.12 4.59 -44.87
C SER A 387 -7.19 3.44 -44.51
N LYS A 388 -6.63 2.81 -45.55
CA LYS A 388 -5.60 1.79 -45.45
C LYS A 388 -4.57 2.03 -46.55
N THR A 389 -3.31 2.17 -46.18
CA THR A 389 -2.19 2.33 -47.12
C THR A 389 -1.13 1.30 -46.80
N GLU A 390 -0.74 0.53 -47.81
CA GLU A 390 0.28 -0.52 -47.69
C GLU A 390 1.51 -0.10 -48.49
N GLN A 391 2.69 -0.21 -47.87
CA GLN A 391 3.98 -0.01 -48.52
C GLN A 391 4.97 -1.05 -47.98
N ASP A 392 5.43 -1.94 -48.86
CA ASP A 392 6.29 -3.07 -48.51
C ASP A 392 5.73 -3.88 -47.34
N ASN A 393 6.41 -3.88 -46.19
CA ASN A 393 6.01 -4.57 -44.96
C ASN A 393 5.25 -3.67 -43.97
N TYR A 394 4.85 -2.47 -44.39
CA TYR A 394 4.17 -1.48 -43.55
C TYR A 394 2.73 -1.29 -43.99
N THR A 395 1.81 -1.38 -43.03
CA THR A 395 0.39 -1.10 -43.22
C THR A 395 -0.02 0.02 -42.29
N PHE A 396 -0.40 1.16 -42.87
CA PHE A 396 -0.99 2.28 -42.15
C PHE A 396 -2.50 2.18 -42.24
N ILE A 397 -3.18 2.14 -41.09
CA ILE A 397 -4.64 2.07 -41.01
C ILE A 397 -5.10 3.28 -40.20
N SER A 398 -6.05 4.03 -40.74
CA SER A 398 -6.78 5.06 -40.01
C SER A 398 -8.18 4.55 -39.70
N VAL A 399 -8.61 4.71 -38.45
CA VAL A 399 -9.93 4.29 -37.97
C VAL A 399 -10.62 5.43 -37.22
N GLU A 400 -11.94 5.41 -37.24
CA GLU A 400 -12.84 6.26 -36.44
C GLU A 400 -13.49 5.33 -35.39
N LEU A 401 -13.36 5.68 -34.10
CA LEU A 401 -13.88 4.91 -32.96
C LEU A 401 -15.30 5.34 -32.60
#